data_AF-A0A151F766-F1
#
_entry.id   AF-A0A151F766-F1
#
_cell.length_a   1.000
_cell.length_b   1.000
_cell.length_c   1.000
_cell.angle_alpha   90.00
_cell.angle_beta   90.00
_cell.angle_gamma   90.00
#
_symmetry.space_group_name_H-M   'P 1'
#
loop_
_entity.id
_entity.type
_entity.pdbx_description
1 polymer ?
#
loop_
_entity_poly.entity_id
_entity_poly.type
_entity_poly.pdbx_seq_one_letter_code
_entity_poly.pdbx_strand_id
1 'polypeptide(L)'
;MYKYTIEIFYSEEDKGYIAVVPELPGCSAFGATEEEALKEVKIAMELWLETARKEGRKIPEPHGKELLNVLYSTFDTPEPQKVGI
;
A
#
# COMPACT_ATOMS: atom_id res chain seq x y z
N MET A 1 0.09 -0.15 -16.16
CA MET A 1 0.12 -0.74 -14.80
C MET A 1 0.60 0.35 -13.85
N TYR A 2 -0.27 0.78 -12.93
CA TYR A 2 0.03 1.86 -11.98
C TYR A 2 1.00 1.38 -10.90
N LYS A 3 1.85 2.28 -10.37
CA LYS A 3 2.93 1.94 -9.43
C LYS A 3 2.58 2.22 -7.96
N TYR A 4 1.29 2.27 -7.63
CA TYR A 4 0.83 2.52 -6.26
C TYR A 4 1.11 1.32 -5.36
N THR A 5 1.37 1.60 -4.08
CA THR A 5 1.51 0.57 -3.05
C THR A 5 0.15 -0.01 -2.71
N ILE A 6 0.09 -1.32 -2.48
CA ILE A 6 -1.11 -2.01 -1.97
C ILE A 6 -0.71 -2.71 -0.68
N GLU A 7 -1.35 -2.32 0.41
CA GLU A 7 -1.22 -3.01 1.70
C GLU A 7 -2.39 -3.96 1.86
N ILE A 8 -2.11 -5.23 2.18
CA ILE A 8 -3.13 -6.26 2.41
C ILE A 8 -2.94 -6.83 3.81
N PHE A 9 -4.01 -6.89 4.58
CA PHE A 9 -4.02 -7.45 5.93
C PHE A 9 -5.35 -8.11 6.25
N TYR A 10 -5.34 -9.04 7.19
CA TYR A 10 -6.58 -9.66 7.68
C TYR A 10 -7.29 -8.73 8.68
N SER A 11 -8.60 -8.60 8.54
CA SER A 11 -9.49 -7.88 9.46
C SER A 11 -10.35 -8.88 10.22
N GLU A 12 -10.22 -8.91 11.54
CA GLU A 12 -11.07 -9.71 12.42
C GLU A 12 -12.53 -9.21 12.40
N GLU A 13 -12.75 -7.92 12.19
CA GLU A 13 -14.08 -7.31 12.13
C GLU A 13 -14.83 -7.76 10.87
N ASP A 14 -14.16 -7.72 9.72
CA ASP A 14 -14.73 -8.11 8.42
C ASP A 14 -14.62 -9.61 8.15
N LYS A 15 -13.87 -10.35 8.98
CA LYS A 15 -13.55 -11.77 8.82
C LYS A 15 -13.00 -12.11 7.44
N GLY A 16 -12.10 -11.28 6.94
CA GLY A 16 -11.46 -11.43 5.64
C GLY A 16 -10.33 -10.44 5.44
N TYR A 17 -9.84 -10.32 4.22
CA TYR A 17 -8.70 -9.48 3.88
C TYR A 17 -9.16 -8.12 3.38
N ILE A 18 -8.51 -7.08 3.90
CA ILE A 18 -8.66 -5.70 3.44
C ILE A 18 -7.41 -5.34 2.67
N ALA A 19 -7.60 -4.81 1.46
CA ALA A 19 -6.56 -4.24 0.64
C ALA A 19 -6.76 -2.72 0.54
N VAL A 20 -5.73 -1.94 0.83
CA VAL A 20 -5.76 -0.47 0.85
C VAL A 20 -4.67 0.08 -0.06
N VAL A 21 -4.96 1.18 -0.75
CA VAL A 21 -3.97 1.99 -1.49
C VAL A 21 -3.74 3.30 -0.72
N PRO A 22 -2.70 3.39 0.12
CA PRO A 22 -2.51 4.54 1.03
C PRO A 22 -2.39 5.87 0.29
N GLU A 23 -1.78 5.86 -0.89
CA GLU A 23 -1.64 7.07 -1.72
C GLU A 23 -2.96 7.58 -2.30
N LEU A 24 -4.01 6.75 -2.35
CA LEU A 24 -5.31 7.09 -2.92
C LEU A 24 -6.38 7.08 -1.80
N PRO A 25 -6.67 8.23 -1.18
CA PRO A 25 -7.59 8.30 -0.05
C PRO A 25 -8.95 7.67 -0.37
N GLY A 26 -9.38 6.75 0.51
CA GLY A 26 -10.63 6.01 0.40
C GLY A 26 -10.60 4.86 -0.63
N CYS A 27 -9.46 4.57 -1.26
CA CYS A 27 -9.31 3.43 -2.15
C CYS A 27 -8.95 2.17 -1.35
N SER A 28 -9.95 1.38 -1.03
CA SER A 28 -9.81 0.08 -0.38
C SER A 28 -10.79 -0.94 -0.96
N ALA A 29 -10.52 -2.22 -0.75
CA ALA A 29 -11.42 -3.31 -1.09
C ALA A 29 -11.30 -4.46 -0.10
N PHE A 30 -12.30 -5.34 -0.11
CA PHE A 30 -12.38 -6.54 0.71
C PHE A 30 -12.32 -7.80 -0.16
N GLY A 31 -11.81 -8.90 0.38
CA GLY A 31 -11.94 -10.24 -0.18
C GLY A 31 -11.86 -11.31 0.91
N ALA A 32 -12.42 -12.50 0.68
CA ALA A 32 -12.27 -13.60 1.64
C ALA A 32 -10.84 -14.17 1.62
N THR A 33 -10.11 -13.97 0.51
CA THR A 33 -8.68 -14.24 0.39
C THR A 33 -7.88 -12.99 0.02
N GLU A 34 -6.56 -13.04 0.22
CA GLU A 34 -5.62 -12.00 -0.22
C GLU A 34 -5.73 -11.73 -1.73
N GLU A 35 -5.91 -12.79 -2.52
CA GLU A 35 -6.03 -12.71 -3.98
C GLU A 35 -7.32 -12.01 -4.41
N GLU A 36 -8.42 -12.28 -3.72
CA GLU A 36 -9.70 -11.59 -3.95
C GLU A 36 -9.58 -10.11 -3.58
N ALA A 37 -9.04 -9.78 -2.40
CA ALA A 37 -8.85 -8.40 -1.98
C ALA A 37 -7.95 -7.64 -2.96
N LEU A 38 -6.87 -8.26 -3.44
CA LEU A 38 -5.97 -7.71 -4.45
C LEU A 38 -6.67 -7.48 -5.80
N LYS A 39 -7.56 -8.39 -6.21
CA LYS A 39 -8.31 -8.23 -7.45
C LYS A 39 -9.28 -7.06 -7.35
N GLU A 40 -10.04 -6.99 -6.27
CA GLU A 40 -11.06 -5.95 -6.07
C GLU A 40 -10.43 -4.56 -5.88
N VAL A 41 -9.31 -4.44 -5.16
CA VAL A 41 -8.64 -3.15 -4.99
C VAL A 41 -8.07 -2.60 -6.30
N LYS A 42 -7.66 -3.48 -7.23
CA LYS A 42 -7.22 -3.05 -8.57
C LYS A 42 -8.37 -2.43 -9.36
N ILE A 43 -9.57 -2.98 -9.24
CA ILE A 43 -10.78 -2.42 -9.86
C ILE A 43 -11.12 -1.08 -9.20
N ALA A 44 -11.13 -1.02 -7.87
CA ALA A 44 -11.37 0.21 -7.12
C ALA A 44 -10.39 1.32 -7.50
N MET A 45 -9.10 0.98 -7.67
CA MET A 45 -8.06 1.91 -8.09
C MET A 45 -8.30 2.46 -9.51
N GLU A 46 -8.71 1.63 -10.47
CA GLU A 46 -9.06 2.12 -11.81
C GLU A 46 -10.23 3.11 -11.75
N LEU A 47 -11.29 2.76 -11.03
CA LEU A 47 -12.46 3.63 -10.84
C LEU A 47 -12.11 4.94 -10.14
N TRP A 48 -11.27 4.89 -9.11
CA TRP A 48 -10.79 6.07 -8.38
C TRP A 48 -10.07 7.03 -9.32
N LEU A 49 -9.13 6.50 -10.13
CA LEU A 49 -8.33 7.28 -11.07
C LEU A 49 -9.18 7.86 -12.21
N GLU A 50 -10.11 7.08 -12.76
CA GLU A 50 -11.05 7.56 -13.76
C GLU A 50 -11.92 8.70 -13.23
N THR A 51 -12.45 8.55 -12.02
CA THR A 51 -13.30 9.58 -11.39
C THR A 51 -12.48 10.83 -11.09
N ALA A 52 -11.27 10.69 -10.55
CA ALA A 52 -10.39 11.83 -10.30
C ALA A 52 -10.09 12.61 -11.59
N ARG A 53 -9.85 11.93 -12.72
CA ARG A 53 -9.67 12.57 -14.04
C ARG A 53 -10.93 13.31 -14.49
N LYS A 54 -12.10 12.68 -14.38
CA LYS A 54 -13.39 13.28 -14.79
C LYS A 54 -13.74 14.53 -13.98
N GLU A 55 -13.41 14.53 -12.68
CA GLU A 55 -13.69 15.63 -11.76
C GLU A 55 -12.58 16.69 -11.71
N GLY A 56 -11.48 16.50 -12.45
CA GLY A 56 -10.32 17.40 -12.41
C GLY A 56 -9.60 17.40 -11.06
N ARG A 57 -9.74 16.34 -10.26
CA ARG A 57 -9.02 16.18 -8.99
C ARG A 57 -7.54 15.90 -9.26
N LYS A 58 -6.68 16.46 -8.40
CA LYS A 58 -5.26 16.14 -8.40
C LYS A 58 -5.07 14.66 -8.06
N ILE A 59 -4.38 13.93 -8.93
CA ILE A 59 -4.01 12.52 -8.71
C ILE A 59 -2.68 12.50 -7.95
N PRO A 60 -2.62 11.89 -6.75
CA PRO A 60 -1.37 11.72 -6.01
C PRO A 60 -0.38 10.87 -6.80
N GLU A 61 0.92 11.19 -6.73
CA GLU A 61 1.93 10.37 -7.36
C GLU A 61 2.19 9.08 -6.56
N PRO A 62 2.45 7.95 -7.22
CA PRO A 62 2.80 6.71 -6.54
C PRO A 62 4.18 6.82 -5.88
N HIS A 63 4.31 6.41 -4.62
CA HIS A 63 5.61 6.37 -3.94
C HIS A 63 6.41 5.10 -4.30
N GLY A 64 5.73 4.01 -4.68
CA GLY A 64 6.38 2.76 -5.06
C GLY A 64 7.36 2.25 -3.99
N LYS A 65 8.62 2.02 -4.37
CA LYS A 65 9.66 1.48 -3.46
C LYS A 65 10.24 2.50 -2.49
N GLU A 66 9.91 3.79 -2.60
CA GLU A 66 10.52 4.82 -1.77
C GLU A 66 10.19 4.65 -0.27
N LEU A 67 9.00 4.12 0.04
CA LEU A 67 8.63 3.75 1.41
C LEU A 67 9.53 2.64 1.98
N LEU A 68 9.95 1.68 1.14
CA LEU A 68 10.87 0.61 1.57
C LEU A 68 12.22 1.18 1.97
N ASN A 69 12.74 2.17 1.23
CA ASN A 69 14.03 2.79 1.55
C ASN A 69 13.99 3.47 2.93
N VAL A 70 12.90 4.17 3.26
CA VAL A 70 12.74 4.80 4.57
C VAL A 70 12.72 3.75 5.69
N LEU A 71 11.96 2.67 5.52
CA LEU A 71 11.90 1.59 6.50
C LEU A 71 13.29 0.96 6.71
N TYR A 72 13.99 0.56 5.64
CA TYR A 72 15.32 -0.06 5.77
C TYR A 72 16.39 0.89 6.32
N SER A 73 16.30 2.20 6.06
CA SER A 73 17.22 3.19 6.64
C SER A 73 17.13 3.28 8.17
N THR A 74 15.95 2.99 8.74
CA THR A 74 15.76 2.98 10.20
C THR A 74 16.24 1.71 10.89
N PHE A 75 16.55 0.66 10.11
CA PHE A 75 17.07 -0.62 10.62
C PHE A 75 18.59 -0.75 10.51
N ASP A 76 19.32 0.30 10.12
CA ASP A 76 20.79 0.34 10.17
C ASP A 76 21.25 0.35 11.64
N THR A 77 21.43 -0.85 12.21
CA THR A 77 21.99 -1.05 13.54
C THR A 77 23.45 -0.61 13.59
N PRO A 78 23.91 0.03 14.68
CA PRO A 78 25.31 0.41 14.83
C PRO A 78 26.24 -0.81 14.79
N GLU A 79 27.40 -0.62 14.16
CA GLU A 79 28.55 -1.52 14.06
C GLU A 79 28.76 -2.35 15.36
N PRO A 80 29.04 -3.67 15.28
CA PRO A 80 29.27 -4.47 16.48
C PRO A 80 30.45 -3.89 17.26
N GLN A 81 30.21 -3.42 18.49
CA GLN A 81 31.27 -2.92 19.35
C GLN A 81 32.33 -4.03 19.49
N LYS A 82 33.55 -3.74 19.04
CA LYS A 82 34.71 -4.60 19.29
C LYS A 82 34.81 -4.82 20.79
N VAL A 83 34.50 -6.03 21.24
CA VAL A 83 34.84 -6.45 22.60
C VAL A 83 36.36 -6.43 22.70
N GLY A 84 36.89 -5.49 23.48
CA GLY A 84 38.30 -5.43 23.77
C GLY A 84 38.71 -6.71 24.47
N ILE A 85 39.59 -7.47 23.83
CA ILE A 85 40.39 -8.52 24.46
C ILE A 85 41.54 -7.90 25.26
#